data_AF-A0A9D9TEQ2-F1
#
_entry.id   AF-A0A9D9TEQ2-F1
#
_cell.length_a   1.000
_cell.length_b   1.000
_cell.length_c   1.000
_cell.angle_alpha   90.00
_cell.angle_beta   90.00
_cell.angle_gamma   90.00
#
_symmetry.space_group_name_H-M   'P 1'
#
loop_
_entity.id
_entity.type
_entity.pdbx_description
1 polymer ?
#
loop_
_entity_poly.entity_id
_entity_poly.type
_entity_poly.pdbx_seq_one_letter_code
_entity_poly.pdbx_strand_id
1 'polypeptide(L)' 'MNLTKEQKQEIFEKYGKSNTDTGSSEGQIALFSARIAHLTEHMK' A
#
# COMPACT_ATOMS: atom_id res chain seq x y z
N MET A 1 -14.17 -0.38 2.50
CA MET A 1 -12.94 -0.52 3.32
C MET A 1 -12.23 -1.80 2.92
N ASN A 2 -11.33 -1.75 1.93
CA ASN A 2 -10.23 -2.70 1.72
C ASN A 2 -9.48 -2.30 0.44
N LEU A 3 -8.17 -2.04 0.55
CA LEU A 3 -7.30 -1.97 -0.63
C LEU A 3 -7.38 -3.32 -1.35
N THR A 4 -7.64 -3.29 -2.66
CA THR A 4 -7.77 -4.52 -3.45
C THR A 4 -6.43 -5.26 -3.54
N LYS A 5 -6.45 -6.53 -3.95
CA LYS A 5 -5.20 -7.28 -4.14
C LYS A 5 -4.33 -6.65 -5.22
N GLU A 6 -4.94 -6.14 -6.29
CA GLU A 6 -4.21 -5.49 -7.38
C GLU A 6 -3.50 -4.22 -6.88
N GLN A 7 -4.20 -3.37 -6.13
CA GLN A 7 -3.61 -2.14 -5.60
C GLN A 7 -2.45 -2.40 -4.64
N LYS A 8 -2.53 -3.46 -3.83
CA LYS A 8 -1.42 -3.85 -2.95
C LYS A 8 -0.24 -4.35 -3.77
N GLN A 9 -0.47 -5.17 -4.79
CA GLN A 9 0.59 -5.65 -5.66
C GLN A 9 1.30 -4.48 -6.37
N GLU A 10 0.55 -3.52 -6.93
CA GLU A 10 1.14 -2.30 -7.52
C GLU A 10 1.99 -1.51 -6.52
N ILE A 11 1.55 -1.39 -5.26
CA ILE A 11 2.30 -0.68 -4.23
C ILE A 11 3.63 -1.38 -3.93
N PHE A 12 3.63 -2.70 -3.78
CA PHE A 12 4.85 -3.47 -3.51
C PHE A 12 5.74 -3.60 -4.76
N GLU A 13 5.18 -3.55 -5.96
CA GLU A 13 5.93 -3.47 -7.22
C GLU A 13 6.68 -2.14 -7.35
N LYS A 14 6.03 -1.05 -6.94
CA LYS A 14 6.53 0.31 -7.14
C LYS A 14 7.44 0.80 -6.02
N TYR A 15 7.22 0.34 -4.78
CA TYR A 15 7.93 0.81 -3.59
C TYR A 15 8.62 -0.30 -2.79
N GLY A 16 8.34 -1.57 -3.07
CA GLY A 16 9.08 -2.71 -2.50
C GLY A 16 10.36 -2.98 -3.29
N LYS A 17 11.28 -3.75 -2.69
CA LYS A 17 12.48 -4.22 -3.41
C LYS A 17 12.19 -5.32 -4.42
N SER A 18 11.04 -5.98 -4.28
CA SER A 18 10.52 -7.04 -5.15
C SER A 18 9.02 -7.18 -4.92
N ASN A 19 8.28 -7.67 -5.92
CA ASN A 19 6.86 -8.04 -5.80
C ASN A 19 6.56 -9.08 -4.70
N THR A 20 7.59 -9.81 -4.25
CA THR A 20 7.49 -10.78 -3.15
C THR A 20 7.95 -10.20 -1.81
N ASP A 21 8.59 -9.03 -1.80
CA ASP A 21 9.09 -8.38 -0.60
C ASP A 21 8.00 -7.51 0.04
N THR A 22 7.11 -8.20 0.76
CA THR A 22 6.05 -7.57 1.56
C THR A 22 6.53 -7.12 2.94
N GLY A 23 7.79 -7.38 3.30
CA GLY A 23 8.35 -7.11 4.62
C GLY A 23 9.19 -5.83 4.71
N SER A 24 9.61 -5.26 3.57
CA SER A 24 10.38 -4.03 3.53
C SER A 24 9.67 -2.85 4.21
N SER A 25 10.46 -2.03 4.90
CA SER A 25 9.98 -0.81 5.56
C SER A 25 9.34 0.14 4.54
N GLU A 26 9.95 0.29 3.36
CA GLU A 26 9.47 1.15 2.28
C GLU A 26 8.11 0.68 1.72
N GLY A 27 7.96 -0.63 1.47
CA GLY A 27 6.70 -1.20 0.99
C GLY A 27 5.56 -1.09 2.03
N GLN A 28 5.87 -1.31 3.31
CA GLN A 28 4.89 -1.13 4.40
C GLN A 28 4.49 0.33 4.60
N ILE A 29 5.44 1.28 4.52
CA ILE A 29 5.16 2.72 4.59
C ILE A 29 4.24 3.14 3.45
N ALA A 30 4.49 2.67 2.22
CA ALA A 30 3.64 2.96 1.07
C ALA A 30 2.22 2.38 1.24
N LEU A 31 2.10 1.16 1.76
CA LEU A 31 0.82 0.53 2.07
C LEU A 31 0.02 1.32 3.13
N PHE A 32 0.68 1.75 4.21
CA PHE A 32 0.02 2.56 5.24
C PHE A 32 -0.38 3.93 4.72
N SER A 33 0.45 4.56 3.90
CA SER A 33 0.14 5.85 3.27
C SER A 33 -1.12 5.77 2.40
N ALA A 34 -1.22 4.73 1.57
CA ALA A 34 -2.41 4.48 0.74
C ALA A 34 -3.66 4.25 1.60
N ARG A 35 -3.54 3.51 2.71
CA ARG A 35 -4.64 3.30 3.67
C ARG A 35 -5.08 4.60 4.34
N ILE A 36 -4.14 5.43 4.77
CA ILE A 36 -4.42 6.72 5.40
C ILE A 36 -5.17 7.62 4.41
N ALA A 37 -4.68 7.77 3.18
CA ALA A 37 -5.34 8.57 2.15
C ALA A 37 -6.78 8.13 1.89
N HIS A 38 -7.00 6.82 1.74
CA HIS A 38 -8.34 6.27 1.55
C HIS A 38 -9.26 6.50 2.76
N LEU A 39 -8.74 6.41 3.99
CA LEU A 39 -9.53 6.70 5.20
C LEU A 39 -9.85 8.19 5.32
N THR A 40 -8.90 9.07 4.99
CA THR A 40 -9.10 10.52 4.97
C THR A 40 -10.17 10.92 3.96
N GLU A 41 -10.19 10.31 2.78
CA GLU A 41 -11.23 10.54 1.78
C GLU A 41 -12.60 10.02 2.26
N HIS A 42 -12.64 8.88 2.94
CA HIS A 42 -13.88 8.35 3.50
C HIS A 42 -14.47 9.21 4.64
N MET A 43 -13.63 9.98 5.34
CA MET A 43 -14.06 10.87 6.42
C MET A 43 -14.41 12.29 5.95
N LYS A 44 -14.26 12.59 4.66
CA LYS A 44 -14.75 13.83 4.03
C LYS A 44 -16.19 13.64 3.55
#